data_AF-A0A1B6HFN0-F1
#
_entry.id   AF-A0A1B6HFN0-F1
#
_cell.length_a   1.000
_cell.length_b   1.000
_cell.length_c   1.000
_cell.angle_alpha   90.00
_cell.angle_beta   90.00
_cell.angle_gamma   90.00
#
_symmetry.space_group_name_H-M   'P 1'
#
loop_
_entity.id
_entity.type
_entity.pdbx_description
1 polymer ?
#
loop_
_entity_poly.entity_id
_entity_poly.type
_entity_poly.pdbx_seq_one_letter_code
_entity_poly.pdbx_strand_id
1 'polypeptide(L)'
;MESDPNRDKYNRDRRNKEYKRMHDWANTFPRFWPIALMNHEAVANIIAEEEKDCLNYMTDFYIDEPETGNGHRFNFVFKTNPYFTNQVLSRQYRLDDHLRILPSYINWIDGNNLLQLVMRNYTVKKEPPTRWQKYELSRQTFFTWFSDRSTLNIDRIGDVIG
;
A
#
# COMPACT_ATOMS: atom_id res chain seq x y z
N MET A 1 8.12 -20.30 27.00
CA MET A 1 9.39 -20.75 26.38
C MET A 1 10.07 -19.51 25.85
N GLU A 2 11.19 -19.12 26.45
CA GLU A 2 11.94 -17.93 26.06
C GLU A 2 12.77 -18.25 24.82
N SER A 3 12.69 -17.41 23.77
CA SER A 3 13.35 -17.66 22.50
C SER A 3 14.86 -17.42 22.61
N ASP A 4 15.67 -18.27 21.96
CA ASP A 4 17.13 -18.13 21.96
C ASP A 4 17.54 -16.93 21.07
N PRO A 5 18.12 -15.86 21.66
CA PRO A 5 18.44 -14.63 20.93
C PRO A 5 19.45 -14.84 19.79
N ASN A 6 20.32 -15.85 19.88
CA ASN A 6 21.26 -16.16 18.79
C ASN A 6 20.55 -16.81 17.60
N ARG A 7 19.56 -17.66 17.87
CA ARG A 7 18.73 -18.31 16.84
C ARG A 7 17.83 -17.28 16.14
N ASP A 8 17.26 -16.36 16.90
CA ASP A 8 16.38 -15.31 16.37
C ASP A 8 17.14 -14.34 15.46
N LYS A 9 18.35 -13.93 15.87
CA LYS A 9 19.25 -13.11 15.05
C LYS A 9 19.65 -13.81 13.75
N TYR A 10 20.09 -15.07 13.82
CA TYR A 10 20.47 -15.84 12.63
C TYR A 10 19.31 -15.96 11.63
N ASN A 11 18.10 -16.25 12.11
CA ASN A 11 16.92 -16.34 11.26
C ASN A 11 16.57 -15.00 10.61
N ARG A 12 16.70 -13.89 11.35
CA ARG A 12 16.48 -12.53 10.83
C ARG A 12 17.48 -12.19 9.73
N ASP A 13 18.77 -12.40 9.97
CA ASP A 13 19.83 -12.09 9.01
C ASP A 13 19.68 -12.91 7.72
N ARG A 14 19.29 -14.19 7.85
CA ARG A 14 19.01 -15.06 6.69
C ARG A 14 17.83 -14.53 5.88
N ARG A 15 16.70 -14.20 6.52
CA ARG A 15 15.52 -13.63 5.85
C ARG A 15 15.88 -12.33 5.15
N ASN A 16 16.58 -11.42 5.82
CA ASN A 16 16.98 -10.13 5.24
C ASN A 16 17.84 -10.31 3.99
N LYS A 17 18.76 -11.28 4.00
CA LYS A 17 19.59 -11.62 2.83
C LYS A 17 18.77 -12.17 1.67
N GLU A 18 17.78 -13.02 1.94
CA GLU A 18 16.87 -13.58 0.93
C GLU A 18 15.96 -12.49 0.35
N TYR A 19 15.36 -11.65 1.21
CA TYR A 19 14.58 -10.49 0.83
C TYR A 19 15.36 -9.54 -0.07
N LYS A 20 16.59 -9.18 0.33
CA LYS A 20 17.44 -8.30 -0.48
C LYS A 20 17.70 -8.88 -1.86
N ARG A 21 18.02 -10.18 -1.95
CA ARG A 21 18.25 -10.85 -3.25
C ARG A 21 17.01 -10.83 -4.13
N MET A 22 15.84 -11.12 -3.56
CA MET A 22 14.58 -11.11 -4.29
C MET A 22 14.21 -9.70 -4.76
N HIS A 23 14.39 -8.70 -3.89
CA HIS A 23 14.16 -7.30 -4.18
C HIS A 23 15.09 -6.78 -5.29
N ASP A 24 16.40 -7.06 -5.18
CA ASP A 24 17.38 -6.69 -6.21
C ASP A 24 17.03 -7.34 -7.56
N TRP A 25 16.58 -8.60 -7.55
CA TRP A 25 16.14 -9.30 -8.75
C TRP A 25 14.86 -8.69 -9.35
N ALA A 26 13.85 -8.40 -8.53
CA ALA A 26 12.61 -7.76 -8.95
C ALA A 26 12.89 -6.42 -9.64
N ASN A 27 13.79 -5.62 -9.09
CA ASN A 27 14.19 -4.32 -9.64
C ASN A 27 15.01 -4.40 -10.93
N THR A 28 15.40 -5.59 -11.39
CA THR A 28 15.94 -5.75 -12.75
C THR A 28 14.88 -5.71 -13.85
N PHE A 29 13.60 -5.91 -13.50
CA PHE A 29 12.50 -5.92 -14.46
C PHE A 29 11.77 -4.57 -14.48
N PRO A 30 11.67 -3.91 -15.64
CA PRO A 30 10.88 -2.69 -15.78
C PRO A 30 9.42 -2.95 -15.38
N ARG A 31 8.85 -2.04 -14.57
CA ARG A 31 7.45 -2.08 -14.12
C ARG A 31 7.06 -3.33 -13.32
N PHE A 32 8.03 -4.02 -12.72
CA PHE A 32 7.75 -5.20 -11.90
C PHE A 32 6.67 -4.93 -10.84
N TRP A 33 6.87 -3.92 -10.00
CA TRP A 33 5.99 -3.62 -8.88
C TRP A 33 4.55 -3.25 -9.23
N PRO A 34 4.28 -2.33 -10.19
CA PRO A 34 2.91 -2.07 -10.59
C PRO A 34 2.23 -3.31 -11.19
N ILE A 35 2.96 -4.11 -11.98
CA ILE A 35 2.43 -5.36 -12.53
C ILE A 35 2.13 -6.36 -11.40
N ALA A 36 3.03 -6.50 -10.43
CA ALA A 36 2.85 -7.40 -9.30
C ALA A 36 1.60 -7.02 -8.47
N LEU A 37 1.43 -5.74 -8.13
CA LEU A 37 0.26 -5.27 -7.37
C LEU A 37 -1.05 -5.43 -8.15
N MET A 38 -1.05 -5.09 -9.45
CA MET A 38 -2.26 -5.18 -10.29
C MET A 38 -2.68 -6.62 -10.60
N ASN A 39 -1.79 -7.59 -10.48
CA ASN A 39 -2.09 -9.02 -10.70
C ASN A 39 -2.30 -9.80 -9.39
N HIS A 40 -1.98 -9.23 -8.23
CA HIS A 40 -2.20 -9.89 -6.95
C HIS A 40 -3.70 -9.90 -6.61
N GLU A 41 -4.30 -11.08 -6.44
CA GLU A 41 -5.75 -11.28 -6.30
C GLU A 41 -6.41 -10.31 -5.31
N ALA A 42 -5.86 -10.15 -4.11
CA ALA A 42 -6.45 -9.27 -3.10
C ALA A 42 -6.20 -7.77 -3.34
N VAL A 43 -5.07 -7.39 -3.94
CA VAL A 43 -4.70 -5.98 -4.18
C VAL A 43 -5.35 -5.46 -5.47
N ALA A 44 -5.42 -6.28 -6.51
CA ALA A 44 -6.11 -5.93 -7.75
C ALA A 44 -7.58 -5.53 -7.50
N ASN A 45 -8.23 -6.22 -6.55
CA ASN A 45 -9.63 -6.04 -6.18
C ASN A 45 -9.97 -4.72 -5.46
N ILE A 46 -8.98 -3.91 -5.14
CA ILE A 46 -9.16 -2.62 -4.46
C ILE A 46 -8.51 -1.46 -5.24
N ILE A 47 -7.82 -1.74 -6.35
CA ILE A 47 -7.27 -0.71 -7.21
C ILE A 47 -8.42 -0.22 -8.09
N ALA A 48 -8.85 1.04 -7.91
CA ALA A 48 -9.84 1.63 -8.80
C ALA A 48 -9.24 1.90 -10.19
N GLU A 49 -10.08 1.96 -11.22
CA GLU A 49 -9.62 2.17 -12.61
C GLU A 49 -8.84 3.49 -12.77
N GLU A 50 -9.28 4.55 -12.08
CA GLU A 50 -8.63 5.86 -12.06
C GLU A 50 -7.22 5.82 -11.44
N GLU A 51 -6.93 4.82 -10.60
CA GLU A 51 -5.68 4.70 -9.86
C GLU A 51 -4.60 3.92 -10.64
N LYS A 52 -5.00 3.12 -11.64
CA LYS A 52 -4.08 2.25 -12.39
C LYS A 52 -3.01 3.03 -13.14
N ASP A 53 -3.34 4.18 -13.72
CA ASP A 53 -2.33 5.00 -14.42
C ASP A 53 -1.29 5.54 -13.45
N CYS A 54 -1.73 6.04 -12.28
CA CYS A 54 -0.84 6.52 -11.22
C CYS A 54 0.10 5.41 -10.73
N LEU A 55 -0.42 4.19 -10.54
CA LEU A 55 0.40 3.04 -10.15
C LEU A 55 1.50 2.71 -11.15
N ASN A 56 1.34 3.01 -12.45
CA ASN A 56 2.42 2.81 -13.43
C ASN A 56 3.67 3.67 -13.18
N TYR A 57 3.57 4.69 -12.33
CA TYR A 57 4.71 5.50 -11.88
C TYR A 57 5.46 4.88 -10.69
N MET A 58 4.95 3.78 -10.13
CA MET A 58 5.62 3.05 -9.09
C MET A 58 6.89 2.38 -9.63
N THR A 59 8.01 2.62 -8.96
CA THR A 59 9.32 2.11 -9.33
C THR A 59 9.85 1.09 -8.34
N ASP A 60 9.43 1.14 -7.08
CA ASP A 60 9.93 0.24 -6.05
C ASP A 60 8.91 -0.05 -4.95
N PHE A 61 9.06 -1.19 -4.28
CA PHE A 61 8.30 -1.57 -3.09
C PHE A 61 9.21 -2.28 -2.09
N TYR A 62 9.22 -1.80 -0.84
CA TYR A 62 9.96 -2.48 0.21
C TYR A 62 9.30 -2.33 1.58
N ILE A 63 9.59 -3.30 2.44
CA ILE A 63 9.17 -3.30 3.83
C ILE A 63 10.41 -3.08 4.70
N ASP A 64 10.33 -2.15 5.63
CA ASP A 64 11.37 -1.94 6.63
C ASP A 64 10.85 -2.03 8.07
N GLU A 65 11.76 -2.37 8.97
CA GLU A 65 11.56 -2.28 10.42
C GLU A 65 12.04 -0.88 10.85
N PRO A 66 11.15 0.01 11.34
CA PRO A 66 11.54 1.32 11.82
C PRO A 66 12.55 1.23 12.97
N GLU A 67 13.40 2.24 13.15
CA GLU A 67 14.44 2.27 14.20
C GLU A 67 13.89 2.06 15.62
N THR A 68 12.62 2.41 15.84
CA THR A 68 11.92 2.17 17.12
C THR A 68 11.70 0.69 17.44
N GLY A 69 11.97 -0.23 16.51
CA GLY A 69 11.84 -1.68 16.68
C GLY A 69 10.41 -2.21 16.71
N ASN A 70 9.41 -1.34 16.86
CA ASN A 70 8.01 -1.71 16.95
C ASN A 70 7.31 -1.66 15.58
N GLY A 71 7.20 -2.83 14.94
CA GLY A 71 6.33 -3.07 13.79
C GLY A 71 6.96 -2.92 12.41
N HIS A 72 6.13 -2.77 11.38
CA HIS A 72 6.54 -2.84 9.98
C HIS A 72 6.03 -1.63 9.20
N ARG A 73 6.83 -1.13 8.26
CA ARG A 73 6.44 -0.04 7.37
C ARG A 73 6.57 -0.48 5.92
N PHE A 74 5.46 -0.36 5.22
CA PHE A 74 5.30 -0.64 3.80
C PHE A 74 5.59 0.63 3.03
N ASN A 75 6.58 0.62 2.13
CA ASN A 75 7.02 1.79 1.38
C ASN A 75 6.83 1.56 -0.12
N PHE A 76 6.13 2.49 -0.76
CA PHE A 76 5.80 2.48 -2.17
C PHE A 76 6.51 3.67 -2.81
N VAL A 77 7.48 3.40 -3.67
CA VAL A 77 8.32 4.43 -4.30
C VAL A 77 7.77 4.77 -5.67
N PHE A 78 7.62 6.06 -5.93
CA PHE A 78 7.11 6.61 -7.17
C PHE A 78 8.14 7.56 -7.79
N LYS A 79 8.29 7.46 -9.11
CA LYS A 79 8.93 8.53 -9.87
C LYS A 79 8.00 9.74 -9.99
N THR A 80 8.55 10.87 -10.45
CA THR A 80 7.76 12.07 -10.78
C THR A 80 6.56 11.70 -11.65
N ASN A 81 5.38 12.15 -11.22
CA ASN A 81 4.10 11.81 -11.82
C ASN A 81 3.14 13.02 -11.71
N PRO A 82 2.04 13.06 -12.48
CA PRO A 82 1.13 14.20 -12.48
C PRO A 82 0.17 14.23 -11.27
N TYR A 83 0.15 13.21 -10.42
CA TYR A 83 -0.89 13.04 -9.40
C TYR A 83 -0.50 13.64 -8.05
N PHE A 84 0.72 13.42 -7.58
CA PHE A 84 1.20 13.89 -6.29
C PHE A 84 2.71 14.15 -6.30
N THR A 85 3.18 14.92 -5.32
CA THR A 85 4.60 15.28 -5.20
C THR A 85 5.42 14.30 -4.36
N ASN A 86 4.79 13.40 -3.62
CA ASN A 86 5.48 12.37 -2.83
C ASN A 86 6.34 11.48 -3.73
N GLN A 87 7.58 11.23 -3.31
CA GLN A 87 8.42 10.17 -3.90
C GLN A 87 8.18 8.81 -3.22
N VAL A 88 7.74 8.83 -1.96
CA VAL A 88 7.43 7.62 -1.19
C VAL A 88 6.09 7.82 -0.50
N LEU A 89 5.20 6.85 -0.66
CA LEU A 89 4.01 6.68 0.18
C LEU A 89 4.27 5.52 1.12
N SER A 90 3.98 5.72 2.41
CA SER A 90 4.26 4.74 3.44
C SER A 90 3.03 4.45 4.28
N ARG A 91 2.88 3.20 4.70
CA ARG A 91 1.93 2.82 5.73
C ARG A 91 2.64 1.99 6.78
N GLN A 92 2.68 2.49 8.01
CA GLN A 92 3.38 1.86 9.12
C GLN A 92 2.40 1.29 10.13
N TYR A 93 2.63 0.05 10.53
CA TYR A 93 1.95 -0.62 11.63
C TYR A 93 2.91 -0.62 12.80
N ARG A 94 2.52 0.01 13.89
CA ARG A 94 3.32 0.09 15.11
C ARG A 94 2.65 -0.72 16.20
N LEU A 95 3.41 -1.66 16.75
CA LEU A 95 2.98 -2.51 17.86
C LEU A 95 3.59 -1.94 19.15
N ASP A 96 2.94 -0.91 19.71
CA ASP A 96 3.23 -0.45 21.08
C ASP A 96 2.28 -1.21 22.04
N ASP A 97 1.58 -0.51 22.95
CA ASP A 97 0.55 -1.10 23.82
C ASP A 97 -0.71 -1.57 23.04
N HIS A 98 -0.97 -0.92 21.90
CA HIS A 98 -2.05 -1.22 20.96
C HIS A 98 -1.54 -1.05 19.52
N LEU A 99 -2.17 -1.76 18.57
CA LEU A 99 -1.88 -1.58 17.14
C LEU A 99 -2.22 -0.15 16.70
N ARG A 100 -1.22 0.59 16.21
CA ARG A 100 -1.38 1.93 15.64
C ARG A 100 -0.99 1.93 14.17
N ILE A 101 -1.84 2.52 13.33
CA ILE A 101 -1.59 2.69 11.90
C ILE A 101 -1.15 4.14 11.67
N LEU A 102 0.04 4.31 11.10
CA LEU A 102 0.64 5.61 10.77
C LEU A 102 0.77 5.71 9.24
N PRO A 103 -0.22 6.32 8.56
CA PRO A 103 -0.13 6.58 7.14
C PRO A 103 0.68 7.82 6.79
N SER A 104 1.27 7.84 5.59
CA SER A 104 1.75 9.06 4.94
C SER A 104 0.59 9.85 4.34
N TYR A 105 0.60 11.18 4.51
CA TYR A 105 -0.30 12.05 3.76
C TYR A 105 0.13 12.15 2.29
N ILE A 106 -0.85 12.09 1.39
CA ILE A 106 -0.62 12.26 -0.04
C ILE A 106 -0.73 13.75 -0.38
N ASN A 107 0.34 14.31 -0.92
CA ASN A 107 0.43 15.69 -1.38
C ASN A 107 -0.03 15.77 -2.84
N TRP A 108 -1.34 15.68 -3.03
CA TRP A 108 -1.98 15.76 -4.34
C TRP A 108 -1.63 17.06 -5.07
N ILE A 109 -1.39 16.96 -6.38
CA ILE A 109 -1.31 18.10 -7.28
C ILE A 109 -2.75 18.56 -7.59
N ASP A 110 -2.95 19.88 -7.66
CA ASP A 110 -4.27 20.47 -7.88
C ASP A 110 -5.00 19.86 -9.10
N GLY A 111 -6.25 19.47 -8.88
CA GLY A 111 -7.09 18.82 -9.91
C GLY A 111 -6.84 17.33 -10.12
N ASN A 112 -5.77 16.76 -9.55
CA ASN A 112 -5.40 15.34 -9.72
C ASN A 112 -5.60 14.51 -8.46
N ASN A 113 -6.42 14.98 -7.52
CA ASN A 113 -6.80 14.20 -6.34
C ASN A 113 -7.67 13.00 -6.77
N LEU A 114 -7.06 11.83 -6.82
CA LEU A 114 -7.72 10.60 -7.26
C LEU A 114 -8.89 10.21 -6.36
N LEU A 115 -8.85 10.54 -5.07
CA LEU A 115 -9.96 10.27 -4.14
C LEU A 115 -11.22 11.02 -4.57
N GLN A 116 -11.06 12.28 -5.00
CA GLN A 116 -12.17 13.09 -5.49
C GLN A 116 -12.65 12.64 -6.87
N LEU A 117 -11.73 12.25 -7.75
CA LEU A 117 -12.06 11.78 -9.10
C LEU A 117 -12.87 10.48 -9.06
N VAL A 118 -12.45 9.52 -8.24
CA VAL A 118 -13.19 8.27 -7.99
C VAL A 118 -14.60 8.60 -7.51
N MET A 119 -14.75 9.41 -6.45
CA MET A 119 -16.08 9.82 -5.94
C MET A 119 -16.94 10.54 -6.99
N ARG A 120 -16.36 11.44 -7.78
CA ARG A 120 -17.06 12.20 -8.83
C ARG A 120 -17.55 11.28 -9.95
N ASN A 121 -16.72 10.38 -10.46
CA ASN A 121 -17.11 9.47 -11.55
C ASN A 121 -18.26 8.54 -11.14
N TYR A 122 -18.37 8.21 -9.85
CA TYR A 122 -19.52 7.47 -9.33
C TYR A 122 -20.80 8.31 -9.26
N THR A 123 -20.73 9.55 -8.78
CA THR A 123 -21.91 10.43 -8.61
C THR A 123 -22.50 10.96 -9.92
N VAL A 124 -21.70 11.02 -11.00
CA VAL A 124 -22.13 11.49 -12.32
C VAL A 124 -22.93 10.42 -13.09
N LYS A 125 -22.84 9.13 -12.74
CA LYS A 125 -23.70 8.09 -13.33
C LYS A 125 -25.13 8.27 -12.80
N LYS A 126 -26.00 8.89 -13.61
CA LYS A 126 -27.37 9.37 -13.32
C LYS A 126 -28.42 8.32 -12.86
N GLU A 127 -28.02 7.10 -12.52
CA GLU A 127 -28.93 6.08 -11.98
C GLU A 127 -28.70 5.92 -10.48
N PRO A 128 -29.75 5.61 -9.68
CA PRO A 128 -29.54 5.25 -8.28
C PRO A 128 -28.54 4.08 -8.22
N PRO A 129 -27.44 4.19 -7.45
CA PRO A 129 -26.43 3.16 -7.43
C PRO A 129 -27.05 1.85 -6.92
N THR A 130 -26.85 0.78 -7.69
CA THR A 130 -27.22 -0.58 -7.30
C THR A 130 -26.59 -0.93 -5.96
N ARG A 131 -27.12 -1.95 -5.27
CA ARG A 131 -26.55 -2.42 -3.99
C ARG A 131 -25.05 -2.75 -4.09
N TRP A 132 -24.62 -3.31 -5.23
CA TRP A 132 -23.21 -3.61 -5.51
C TRP A 132 -22.37 -2.36 -5.74
N GLN A 133 -22.89 -1.34 -6.42
CA GLN A 133 -22.21 -0.06 -6.57
C GLN A 133 -22.12 0.71 -5.24
N LYS A 134 -23.15 0.62 -4.38
CA LYS A 134 -23.08 1.16 -3.01
C LYS A 134 -22.07 0.41 -2.14
N TYR A 135 -21.96 -0.90 -2.32
CA TYR A 135 -20.92 -1.71 -1.68
C TYR A 135 -19.53 -1.28 -2.17
N GLU A 136 -19.32 -1.14 -3.48
CA GLU A 136 -18.06 -0.68 -4.06
C GLU A 136 -17.66 0.74 -3.59
N LEU A 137 -18.64 1.64 -3.47
CA LEU A 137 -18.47 2.99 -2.88
C LEU A 137 -18.04 2.97 -1.41
N SER A 138 -18.39 1.91 -0.68
CA SER A 138 -17.98 1.71 0.72
C SER A 138 -16.63 0.99 0.84
N ARG A 139 -16.06 0.50 -0.27
CA ARG A 139 -14.75 -0.16 -0.26
C ARG A 139 -13.64 0.87 -0.23
N GLN A 140 -12.61 0.57 0.56
CA GLN A 140 -11.33 1.26 0.44
C GLN A 140 -10.71 0.94 -0.91
N THR A 141 -10.35 1.99 -1.65
CA THR A 141 -9.43 1.91 -2.80
C THR A 141 -7.98 1.92 -2.33
N PHE A 142 -7.04 1.62 -3.22
CA PHE A 142 -5.61 1.62 -2.93
C PHE A 142 -5.12 2.95 -2.32
N PHE A 143 -5.49 4.11 -2.87
CA PHE A 143 -5.04 5.39 -2.30
C PHE A 143 -5.86 5.82 -1.07
N THR A 144 -7.12 5.39 -0.92
CA THR A 144 -7.85 5.62 0.35
C THR A 144 -7.25 4.83 1.51
N TRP A 145 -6.60 3.69 1.24
CA TRP A 145 -5.88 2.92 2.26
C TRP A 145 -4.76 3.75 2.91
N PHE A 146 -4.06 4.63 2.17
CA PHE A 146 -3.12 5.57 2.80
C PHE A 146 -3.81 6.68 3.60
N SER A 147 -5.12 6.89 3.50
CA SER A 147 -5.82 7.89 4.30
C SER A 147 -6.58 7.27 5.48
N ASP A 148 -6.81 5.96 5.46
CA ASP A 148 -7.51 5.27 6.51
C ASP A 148 -6.62 5.06 7.76
N ARG A 149 -7.18 5.42 8.91
CA ARG A 149 -6.59 5.23 10.24
C ARG A 149 -7.37 4.21 11.07
N SER A 150 -8.43 3.62 10.51
CA SER A 150 -9.27 2.67 11.21
C SER A 150 -8.56 1.32 11.36
N THR A 151 -8.59 0.77 12.57
CA THR A 151 -8.05 -0.56 12.89
C THR A 151 -9.11 -1.67 12.78
N LEU A 152 -10.35 -1.32 12.42
CA LEU A 152 -11.53 -2.17 12.67
C LEU A 152 -12.19 -2.77 11.42
N ASN A 153 -11.69 -2.46 10.22
CA ASN A 153 -12.20 -3.09 9.00
C ASN A 153 -11.04 -3.70 8.22
N ILE A 154 -10.77 -4.98 8.52
CA ILE A 154 -9.96 -5.96 7.77
C ILE A 154 -8.90 -5.31 6.89
N ASP A 155 -7.67 -5.25 7.37
CA ASP A 155 -6.53 -4.77 6.61
C ASP A 155 -6.10 -5.78 5.53
N ARG A 156 -7.00 -6.00 4.56
CA ARG A 156 -6.85 -6.98 3.49
C ARG A 156 -5.61 -6.73 2.63
N ILE A 157 -5.03 -5.53 2.68
CA ILE A 157 -3.79 -5.19 1.99
C ILE A 157 -2.58 -5.51 2.88
N GLY A 158 -2.58 -5.08 4.14
CA GLY A 158 -1.49 -5.40 5.07
C GLY A 158 -1.32 -6.91 5.25
N ASP A 159 -2.42 -7.66 5.37
CA ASP A 159 -2.40 -9.13 5.50
C ASP A 159 -1.86 -9.85 4.25
N VAL A 160 -1.90 -9.18 3.11
CA VAL A 160 -1.53 -9.74 1.80
C VAL A 160 -0.10 -9.40 1.41
N ILE A 161 0.34 -8.20 1.80
CA ILE A 161 1.66 -7.69 1.44
C ILE A 161 2.70 -8.03 2.55
N GLY A 162 2.24 -8.30 3.78
CA GLY A 162 3.08 -8.56 4.97
C GLY A 162 3.67 -9.95 5.10
#